data_AF-A0A818FXE1-F1
#
_entry.id   AF-A0A818FXE1-F1
#
_cell.length_a   1.000
_cell.length_b   1.000
_cell.length_c   1.000
_cell.angle_alpha   90.00
_cell.angle_beta   90.00
_cell.angle_gamma   90.00
#
_symmetry.space_group_name_H-M   'P 1'
#
loop_
_entity.id
_entity.type
_entity.pdbx_description
1 polymer ?
#
loop_
_entity_poly.entity_id
_entity_poly.type
_entity_poly.pdbx_seq_one_letter_code
_entity_poly.pdbx_strand_id
1 'polypeptide(L)'
;MVDWLHAYVGTTEKNSGNANPNRHLPFYAICQAVLYIFIYRHHEIARLPDGIEIVSKWRLNHIIASELNPLKYCLPAITLRFAQLARNYQIVFCYSIIETNNRYSLPESFATNGHYNDNLAIIPSNILYSYFPFDPYVLKRSSIFIRPIYNDYRDENDDITITKDSEDNHVSKV
;
A
#
# COMPACT_ATOMS: atom_id res chain seq x y z
N MET A 1 11.66 7.53 8.53
CA MET A 1 10.35 6.85 8.74
C MET A 1 10.55 5.37 9.03
N VAL A 2 11.26 4.64 8.17
CA VAL A 2 11.49 3.19 8.34
C VAL A 2 12.20 2.83 9.66
N ASP A 3 13.24 3.58 10.06
CA ASP A 3 13.94 3.31 11.32
C ASP A 3 13.03 3.41 12.55
N TRP A 4 12.11 4.37 12.53
CA TRP A 4 11.10 4.53 13.58
C TRP A 4 10.13 3.35 13.61
N LEU A 5 9.74 2.80 12.45
CA LEU A 5 8.89 1.62 12.37
C LEU A 5 9.59 0.39 12.98
N HIS A 6 10.87 0.18 12.68
CA HIS A 6 11.65 -0.91 13.28
C HIS A 6 11.80 -0.75 14.80
N ALA A 7 12.09 0.46 15.27
CA ALA A 7 12.13 0.74 16.70
C ALA A 7 10.78 0.45 17.37
N TYR A 8 9.67 0.87 16.74
CA TYR A 8 8.32 0.64 17.24
C TYR A 8 7.99 -0.86 17.36
N VAL A 9 8.25 -1.64 16.29
CA VAL A 9 8.09 -3.10 16.30
C VAL A 9 8.91 -3.72 17.44
N GLY A 10 10.20 -3.41 17.53
CA GLY A 10 11.08 -3.98 18.58
C GLY A 10 10.71 -3.59 20.02
N THR A 11 10.01 -2.46 20.23
CA THR A 11 9.48 -2.10 21.55
C THR A 11 8.16 -2.80 21.88
N THR A 12 7.34 -3.07 20.86
CA THR A 12 6.02 -3.67 21.05
C THR A 12 6.10 -5.18 21.22
N GLU A 13 7.01 -5.86 20.51
CA GLU A 13 7.25 -7.30 20.68
C GLU A 13 7.75 -7.66 22.10
N LYS A 14 8.48 -6.75 22.75
CA LYS A 14 8.96 -6.94 24.13
C LYS A 14 7.87 -6.71 25.17
N ASN A 15 6.87 -5.89 24.85
CA ASN A 15 5.73 -5.58 25.69
C ASN A 15 4.54 -6.39 25.20
N SER A 16 4.59 -7.71 25.40
CA SER A 16 3.50 -8.64 25.06
C SER A 16 2.19 -8.19 25.72
N GLY A 17 1.40 -7.39 25.01
CA GLY A 17 0.15 -6.87 25.52
C GLY A 17 -0.26 -5.51 24.95
N ASN A 18 -1.07 -5.51 23.89
CA ASN A 18 -2.51 -5.34 24.04
C ASN A 18 -3.26 -5.20 22.72
N ALA A 19 -4.39 -5.92 22.68
CA ALA A 19 -5.29 -6.18 21.56
C ALA A 19 -6.05 -4.98 20.95
N ASN A 20 -5.71 -3.72 21.29
CA ASN A 20 -6.44 -2.57 20.78
C ASN A 20 -5.69 -1.89 19.62
N PRO A 21 -6.15 -2.05 18.36
CA PRO A 21 -5.49 -1.48 17.19
C PRO A 21 -5.44 0.06 17.22
N ASN A 22 -6.33 0.73 17.96
CA ASN A 22 -6.33 2.19 18.06
C ASN A 22 -5.07 2.75 18.74
N ARG A 23 -4.38 1.95 19.58
CA ARG A 23 -3.12 2.37 20.21
C ARG A 23 -1.96 2.44 19.22
N HIS A 24 -2.07 1.71 18.12
CA HIS A 24 -1.06 1.59 17.08
C HIS A 24 -1.39 2.45 15.85
N LEU A 25 -2.38 3.34 15.95
CA LEU A 25 -2.80 4.17 14.83
C LEU A 25 -1.66 4.98 14.18
N PRO A 26 -0.74 5.62 14.94
CA PRO A 26 0.42 6.29 14.33
C PRO A 26 1.34 5.33 13.57
N PHE A 27 1.51 4.10 14.08
CA PHE A 27 2.29 3.07 13.42
C PHE A 27 1.66 2.66 12.09
N TYR A 28 0.35 2.42 12.06
CA TYR A 28 -0.36 2.09 10.82
C TYR A 28 -0.35 3.25 9.82
N ALA A 29 -0.49 4.50 10.28
CA ALA A 29 -0.41 5.68 9.43
C ALA A 29 0.98 5.82 8.77
N ILE A 30 2.06 5.62 9.53
CA ILE A 30 3.43 5.69 9.00
C ILE A 30 3.73 4.50 8.08
N CYS A 31 3.26 3.29 8.41
CA CYS A 31 3.31 2.15 7.50
C CYS A 31 2.64 2.49 6.17
N GLN A 32 1.38 2.94 6.19
CA GLN A 32 0.64 3.32 4.99
C GLN A 32 1.37 4.42 4.19
N ALA A 33 1.94 5.42 4.87
CA ALA A 33 2.71 6.47 4.21
C ALA A 33 3.96 5.92 3.49
N VAL A 34 4.72 5.02 4.13
CA VAL A 34 5.89 4.38 3.51
C VAL A 34 5.48 3.53 2.31
N LEU A 35 4.42 2.72 2.43
CA LEU A 35 3.89 1.92 1.31
C LEU A 35 3.41 2.81 0.17
N TYR A 36 2.68 3.88 0.47
CA TYR A 36 2.16 4.84 -0.50
C TYR A 36 3.29 5.55 -1.27
N ILE A 37 4.32 6.02 -0.56
CA ILE A 37 5.48 6.67 -1.19
C ILE A 37 6.20 5.70 -2.13
N PHE A 38 6.41 4.45 -1.70
CA PHE A 38 7.00 3.43 -2.56
C PHE A 38 6.16 3.20 -3.81
N ILE A 39 4.84 3.01 -3.67
CA ILE A 39 3.92 2.83 -4.81
C ILE A 39 4.02 4.00 -5.79
N TYR A 40 4.05 5.25 -5.31
CA TYR A 40 4.05 6.41 -6.19
C TYR A 40 5.39 6.71 -6.85
N ARG A 41 6.50 6.36 -6.19
CA ARG A 41 7.87 6.69 -6.63
C ARG A 41 8.63 5.48 -7.18
N HIS A 42 8.00 4.32 -7.32
CA HIS A 42 8.67 3.07 -7.71
C HIS A 42 9.47 3.18 -9.02
N HIS A 43 8.94 3.85 -10.05
CA HIS A 43 9.68 4.09 -11.30
C HIS A 43 10.94 4.94 -11.10
N GLU A 44 10.86 5.99 -10.27
CA GLU A 44 12.02 6.85 -9.97
C GLU A 44 13.08 6.07 -9.19
N ILE A 45 12.65 5.27 -8.21
CA ILE A 45 13.51 4.38 -7.44
C ILE A 45 14.18 3.35 -8.36
N ALA A 46 13.42 2.73 -9.27
CA ALA A 46 13.94 1.72 -10.18
C ALA A 46 14.95 2.26 -11.21
N ARG A 47 14.93 3.56 -11.51
CA ARG A 47 15.91 4.22 -12.38
C ARG A 47 17.24 4.53 -11.70
N LEU A 48 17.27 4.56 -10.37
CA LEU A 48 18.51 4.75 -9.62
C LEU A 48 19.34 3.46 -9.64
N PRO A 49 20.67 3.53 -9.85
CA PRO A 49 21.53 2.34 -9.93
C PRO A 49 21.35 1.35 -8.76
N ASP A 50 21.21 1.87 -7.55
CA ASP A 50 21.07 1.06 -6.32
C ASP A 50 19.69 1.25 -5.66
N GLY A 51 18.71 1.82 -6.36
CA GLY A 51 17.45 2.25 -5.74
C GLY A 51 16.65 1.10 -5.13
N ILE A 52 16.51 -0.02 -5.86
CA ILE A 52 15.84 -1.22 -5.35
C ILE A 52 16.63 -1.86 -4.21
N GLU A 53 17.97 -1.85 -4.27
CA GLU A 53 18.81 -2.35 -3.18
C GLU A 53 18.62 -1.51 -1.90
N ILE A 54 18.53 -0.19 -2.03
CA ILE A 54 18.22 0.72 -0.92
C ILE A 54 16.87 0.40 -0.30
N VAL A 55 15.83 0.16 -1.11
CA VAL A 55 14.51 -0.24 -0.59
C VAL A 55 14.55 -1.61 0.07
N SER A 56 15.29 -2.57 -0.47
CA SER A 56 15.48 -3.88 0.15
C SER A 56 16.16 -3.79 1.52
N LYS A 57 17.08 -2.82 1.69
CA LYS A 57 17.71 -2.52 3.00
C LYS A 57 16.72 -1.98 4.04
N TRP A 58 15.53 -1.53 3.65
CA TRP A 58 14.48 -1.13 4.60
C TRP A 58 13.92 -2.32 5.38
N ARG A 59 14.21 -3.57 4.98
CA ARG A 59 13.75 -4.79 5.67
C ARG A 59 12.24 -4.79 5.92
N LEU A 60 11.45 -4.38 4.93
CA LEU A 60 10.00 -4.26 5.04
C LEU A 60 9.31 -5.56 5.46
N ASN A 61 9.87 -6.72 5.09
CA ASN A 61 9.34 -8.03 5.50
C ASN A 61 9.19 -8.13 7.03
N HIS A 62 10.17 -7.63 7.79
CA HIS A 62 10.13 -7.66 9.25
C HIS A 62 8.98 -6.81 9.81
N ILE A 63 8.70 -5.66 9.18
CA ILE A 63 7.63 -4.76 9.62
C ILE A 63 6.26 -5.36 9.28
N ILE A 64 6.07 -5.83 8.05
CA ILE A 64 4.75 -6.29 7.59
C ILE A 64 4.35 -7.66 8.16
N ALA A 65 5.33 -8.50 8.52
CA ALA A 65 5.10 -9.80 9.13
C ALA A 65 5.10 -9.77 10.67
N SER A 66 5.30 -8.60 11.28
CA SER A 66 5.21 -8.42 12.73
C SER A 66 3.81 -8.73 13.26
N GLU A 67 3.69 -8.99 14.57
CA GLU A 67 2.40 -9.25 15.23
C GLU A 67 1.39 -8.09 15.08
N LEU A 68 1.88 -6.88 14.84
CA LEU A 68 1.06 -5.69 14.56
C LEU A 68 0.34 -5.76 13.21
N ASN A 69 0.84 -6.57 12.27
CA ASN A 69 0.21 -6.89 11.00
C ASN A 69 -0.37 -5.65 10.28
N PRO A 70 0.47 -4.68 9.88
CA PRO A 70 0.01 -3.42 9.31
C PRO A 70 -0.79 -3.61 8.01
N LEU A 71 -0.57 -4.70 7.26
CA LEU A 71 -1.31 -5.00 6.03
C LEU A 71 -2.81 -5.24 6.26
N LYS A 72 -3.20 -5.63 7.48
CA LYS A 72 -4.61 -5.78 7.88
C LYS A 72 -5.32 -4.44 8.05
N TYR A 73 -4.58 -3.40 8.45
CA TYR A 73 -5.15 -2.10 8.83
C TYR A 73 -4.90 -1.00 7.80
N CYS A 74 -3.90 -1.16 6.92
CA CYS A 74 -3.71 -0.27 5.77
C CYS A 74 -4.87 -0.39 4.77
N LEU A 75 -5.11 0.66 3.98
CA LEU A 75 -6.14 0.66 2.94
C LEU A 75 -5.93 -0.52 1.96
N PRO A 76 -6.98 -1.31 1.66
CA PRO A 76 -6.84 -2.49 0.79
C PRO A 76 -6.22 -2.18 -0.58
N ALA A 77 -6.57 -1.04 -1.17
CA ALA A 77 -6.00 -0.58 -2.44
C ALA A 77 -4.47 -0.37 -2.34
N ILE A 78 -3.99 0.22 -1.23
CA ILE A 78 -2.56 0.42 -0.98
C ILE A 78 -1.87 -0.92 -0.74
N THR A 79 -2.44 -1.77 0.12
CA THR A 79 -1.90 -3.09 0.44
C THR A 79 -1.74 -3.96 -0.82
N LEU A 80 -2.76 -4.00 -1.68
CA LEU A 80 -2.73 -4.82 -2.90
C LEU A 80 -1.75 -4.28 -3.94
N ARG A 81 -1.74 -2.95 -4.17
CA ARG A 81 -0.79 -2.32 -5.09
C ARG A 81 0.65 -2.46 -4.63
N PHE A 82 0.91 -2.30 -3.32
CA PHE A 82 2.21 -2.58 -2.75
C PHE A 82 2.63 -4.05 -3.00
N ALA A 83 1.75 -5.02 -2.75
CA ALA A 83 2.08 -6.44 -2.95
C ALA A 83 2.45 -6.77 -4.40
N GLN A 84 1.76 -6.16 -5.37
CA GLN A 84 2.08 -6.29 -6.79
C GLN A 84 3.48 -5.75 -7.09
N LEU A 85 3.76 -4.49 -6.72
CA LEU A 85 5.04 -3.85 -7.00
C LEU A 85 6.20 -4.51 -6.24
N ALA A 86 6.02 -4.81 -4.95
CA ALA A 86 7.04 -5.45 -4.14
C ALA A 86 7.43 -6.84 -4.68
N ARG A 87 6.46 -7.58 -5.24
CA ARG A 87 6.73 -8.82 -5.96
C ARG A 87 7.50 -8.55 -7.26
N ASN A 88 7.06 -7.59 -8.07
CA ASN A 88 7.70 -7.29 -9.35
C ASN A 88 9.18 -6.89 -9.18
N TYR A 89 9.50 -6.13 -8.13
CA TYR A 89 10.87 -5.78 -7.77
C TYR A 89 11.60 -6.80 -6.89
N GLN A 90 10.97 -7.93 -6.55
CA GLN A 90 11.54 -8.98 -5.68
C GLN A 90 11.98 -8.46 -4.30
N ILE A 91 11.30 -7.46 -3.77
CA ILE A 91 11.60 -6.84 -2.47
C ILE A 91 10.99 -7.66 -1.33
N VAL A 92 9.68 -7.96 -1.41
CA VAL A 92 8.95 -8.79 -0.44
C VAL A 92 7.77 -9.49 -1.10
N PHE A 93 7.48 -10.72 -0.67
CA PHE A 93 6.31 -11.49 -1.06
C PHE A 93 5.30 -11.56 0.10
N CYS A 94 4.25 -10.75 0.06
CA CYS A 94 3.29 -10.62 1.16
C CYS A 94 1.86 -11.07 0.83
N TYR A 95 1.64 -11.67 -0.34
CA TYR A 95 0.32 -12.17 -0.75
C TYR A 95 -0.27 -13.19 0.22
N SER A 96 0.55 -14.08 0.79
CA SER A 96 0.10 -15.03 1.81
C SER A 96 -0.43 -14.33 3.06
N ILE A 97 0.26 -13.29 3.54
CA ILE A 97 -0.17 -12.49 4.70
C ILE A 97 -1.52 -11.82 4.39
N ILE A 98 -1.66 -11.23 3.19
CA ILE A 98 -2.89 -10.57 2.76
C ILE A 98 -4.05 -11.58 2.66
N GLU A 99 -3.80 -12.76 2.10
CA GLU A 99 -4.81 -13.81 1.99
C GLU A 99 -5.27 -14.29 3.38
N THR A 100 -4.33 -14.51 4.29
CA THR A 100 -4.62 -14.84 5.69
C THR A 100 -5.48 -13.76 6.35
N ASN A 101 -5.13 -12.47 6.16
CA ASN A 101 -5.90 -11.35 6.71
C ASN A 101 -7.34 -11.31 6.20
N ASN A 102 -7.53 -11.58 4.90
CA ASN A 102 -8.86 -11.62 4.29
C ASN A 102 -9.72 -12.74 4.86
N ARG A 103 -9.14 -13.93 5.11
CA ARG A 103 -9.86 -15.07 5.72
C ARG A 103 -10.37 -14.75 7.14
N TYR A 104 -9.58 -14.02 7.93
CA TYR A 104 -9.98 -13.60 9.29
C TYR A 104 -10.95 -12.41 9.30
N SER A 105 -11.14 -11.71 8.18
CA SER A 105 -12.05 -10.58 8.05
C SER A 105 -13.44 -10.98 7.52
N LEU A 106 -13.65 -12.25 7.14
CA LEU A 106 -14.95 -12.75 6.75
C LEU A 106 -15.83 -12.87 8.01
N PRO A 107 -17.04 -12.28 8.02
CA PRO A 107 -18.02 -12.58 9.05
C PRO A 107 -18.26 -14.09 9.05
N GLU A 108 -18.29 -14.71 10.21
CA GLU A 108 -18.66 -16.12 10.40
C GLU A 108 -20.18 -16.30 10.16
N SER A 109 -20.69 -15.85 9.03
CA SER A 109 -22.11 -15.93 8.66
C SER A 109 -22.39 -17.24 7.91
N PHE A 110 -22.09 -18.37 8.54
CA PHE A 110 -22.64 -19.69 8.17
C PHE A 110 -22.92 -20.58 9.39
N ALA A 111 -23.13 -20.00 10.58
CA ALA A 111 -23.65 -20.75 11.73
C ALA A 111 -24.81 -20.00 12.40
N THR A 112 -26.01 -20.38 11.96
CA THR A 112 -27.24 -20.52 12.76
C THR A 112 -27.81 -19.32 13.53
N ASN A 113 -29.03 -18.96 13.10
CA ASN A 113 -30.17 -18.46 13.88
C ASN A 113 -30.14 -16.99 14.31
N GLY A 114 -31.24 -16.31 13.93
CA GLY A 114 -31.40 -14.88 14.05
C GLY A 114 -31.29 -14.36 15.48
N HIS A 115 -30.51 -13.30 15.63
CA HIS A 115 -30.83 -12.12 16.40
C HIS A 115 -29.91 -11.00 15.85
N TYR A 116 -30.51 -10.01 15.20
CA TYR A 116 -29.80 -8.84 14.70
C TYR A 116 -29.43 -7.98 15.90
N ASN A 117 -28.27 -8.26 16.49
CA ASN A 117 -27.68 -7.41 17.52
C ASN A 117 -27.07 -6.20 16.83
N ASP A 118 -27.80 -5.07 16.87
CA ASP A 118 -27.41 -3.71 16.46
C ASP A 118 -26.16 -3.15 17.19
N ASN A 119 -25.48 -3.97 17.99
CA ASN A 119 -24.30 -3.63 18.79
C ASN A 119 -23.03 -4.39 18.35
N LEU A 120 -23.06 -5.16 17.26
CA LEU A 120 -21.83 -5.58 16.61
C LEU A 120 -21.31 -4.40 15.78
N ALA A 121 -20.82 -3.38 16.49
CA ALA A 121 -20.19 -2.21 15.93
C ALA A 121 -19.25 -2.69 14.83
N ILE A 122 -19.68 -2.43 13.60
CA ILE A 122 -18.91 -2.46 12.38
C ILE A 122 -17.56 -1.87 12.77
N ILE A 123 -16.53 -2.72 12.88
CA ILE A 123 -15.15 -2.25 12.97
C ILE A 123 -15.06 -1.19 11.88
N PRO A 124 -14.75 0.09 12.20
CA PRO A 124 -14.74 1.12 11.19
C PRO A 124 -13.92 0.57 10.03
N SER A 125 -14.56 0.46 8.88
CA SER A 125 -14.13 -0.40 7.75
C SER A 125 -12.73 -0.06 7.26
N ASN A 126 -12.15 1.03 7.74
CA ASN A 126 -10.73 1.20 7.94
C ASN A 126 -10.47 2.15 9.12
N ILE A 127 -9.57 1.82 10.06
CA ILE A 127 -9.16 2.77 11.12
C ILE A 127 -8.34 3.93 10.58
N LEU A 128 -7.74 3.77 9.39
CA LEU A 128 -7.09 4.83 8.64
C LEU A 128 -8.12 5.47 7.69
N TYR A 129 -8.21 6.79 7.72
CA TYR A 129 -9.03 7.53 6.79
C TYR A 129 -8.51 7.37 5.35
N SER A 130 -9.42 7.12 4.40
CA SER A 130 -9.14 7.10 2.96
C SER A 130 -9.10 8.52 2.37
N TYR A 131 -8.37 9.42 3.02
CA TYR A 131 -8.23 10.80 2.57
C TYR A 131 -6.77 11.06 2.13
N PHE A 132 -6.59 11.33 0.84
CA PHE A 132 -5.29 11.69 0.28
C PHE A 132 -5.32 13.19 -0.11
N PRO A 133 -4.53 14.04 0.55
CA PRO A 133 -4.60 15.49 0.36
C PRO A 133 -4.16 15.95 -1.03
N PHE A 134 -3.46 15.09 -1.78
CA PHE A 134 -2.95 15.37 -3.12
C PHE A 134 -3.57 14.46 -4.18
N ASP A 135 -4.81 14.02 -3.99
CA ASP A 135 -5.57 13.38 -5.06
C ASP A 135 -5.77 14.35 -6.26
N PRO A 136 -6.07 13.82 -7.47
CA PRO A 136 -6.14 14.62 -8.68
C PRO A 136 -7.00 15.87 -8.56
N TYR A 137 -6.44 17.00 -8.96
CA TYR A 137 -7.10 18.29 -8.85
C TYR A 137 -8.18 18.49 -9.93
N VAL A 138 -9.45 18.39 -9.54
CA VAL A 138 -10.60 18.33 -10.47
C VAL A 138 -11.05 19.70 -11.00
N LEU A 139 -10.71 20.80 -10.32
CA LEU A 139 -11.23 22.14 -10.67
C LEU A 139 -10.62 22.67 -11.96
N LYS A 140 -11.40 22.62 -13.05
CA LYS A 140 -10.96 22.95 -14.41
C LYS A 140 -10.25 24.30 -14.53
N ARG A 141 -10.82 25.37 -13.94
CA ARG A 141 -10.32 26.76 -14.09
C ARG A 141 -8.97 26.98 -13.41
N SER A 142 -8.79 26.43 -12.21
CA SER A 142 -7.56 26.56 -11.42
C SER A 142 -6.56 25.43 -11.67
N SER A 143 -6.95 24.38 -12.40
CA SER A 143 -6.07 23.24 -12.70
C SER A 143 -4.79 23.65 -13.41
N ILE A 144 -4.81 24.73 -14.18
CA ILE A 144 -3.64 25.27 -14.88
C ILE A 144 -2.47 25.60 -13.95
N PHE A 145 -2.74 25.94 -12.69
CA PHE A 145 -1.71 26.29 -11.71
C PHE A 145 -1.10 25.06 -11.02
N ILE A 146 -1.85 23.96 -10.96
CA ILE A 146 -1.45 22.74 -10.24
C ILE A 146 -0.87 21.70 -11.20
N ARG A 147 -1.44 21.55 -12.41
CA ARG A 147 -1.01 20.56 -13.42
C ARG A 147 0.51 20.53 -13.68
N PRO A 148 1.24 21.66 -13.80
CA PRO A 148 2.67 21.61 -14.10
C PRO A 148 3.53 21.00 -12.99
N ILE A 149 3.05 21.06 -11.74
CA ILE A 149 3.77 20.57 -10.55
C ILE A 149 3.13 19.29 -9.98
N TYR A 150 1.97 18.89 -10.51
CA TYR A 150 1.28 17.68 -10.11
C TYR A 150 1.99 16.49 -10.73
N ASN A 151 2.39 15.54 -9.90
CA ASN A 151 2.93 14.29 -10.39
C ASN A 151 1.74 13.34 -10.56
N ASP A 152 1.39 12.95 -11.78
CA ASP A 152 0.35 11.96 -12.03
C ASP A 152 0.82 10.54 -11.71
N TYR A 153 -0.09 9.69 -11.23
CA TYR A 153 0.18 8.27 -11.04
C TYR A 153 0.33 7.61 -12.41
N ARG A 154 1.37 6.79 -12.57
CA ARG A 154 1.65 6.02 -13.79
C ARG A 154 1.44 4.56 -13.48
N ASP A 155 0.62 3.86 -14.25
CA ASP A 155 0.43 2.41 -14.08
C ASP A 155 1.43 1.65 -14.95
N GLU A 156 1.73 0.39 -14.61
CA GLU A 156 2.69 -0.46 -15.36
C GLU A 156 2.26 -0.66 -16.82
N ASN A 157 0.98 -0.48 -17.12
CA ASN A 157 0.42 -0.58 -18.47
C ASN A 157 0.75 0.64 -19.37
N ASP A 158 1.10 1.78 -18.77
CA ASP A 158 1.39 2.99 -19.53
C ASP A 158 2.74 2.88 -20.27
N ASP A 159 3.71 2.14 -19.71
CA ASP A 159 5.02 1.90 -20.33
C ASP A 159 4.95 0.94 -21.54
N ILE A 160 3.99 0.00 -21.54
CA ILE A 160 3.79 -0.98 -22.65
C ILE A 160 3.22 -0.29 -23.89
N THR A 161 2.43 0.77 -23.71
CA THR A 161 1.77 1.50 -24.81
C THR A 161 2.79 2.32 -25.61
N ILE A 162 3.80 2.88 -24.95
CA ILE A 162 4.87 3.67 -25.60
C ILE A 162 5.77 2.78 -26.49
N THR A 163 5.98 1.52 -26.10
CA THR A 163 6.79 0.58 -26.90
C THR A 163 6.08 0.08 -28.15
N LYS A 164 4.75 -0.03 -28.16
CA LYS A 164 4.00 -0.54 -29.33
C LYS A 164 3.91 0.48 -30.46
N ASP A 165 3.79 1.76 -30.16
CA ASP A 165 3.76 2.83 -31.17
C ASP A 165 5.12 3.04 -31.88
N SER A 166 6.20 2.46 -31.34
CA SER A 166 7.54 2.55 -31.92
C SER A 166 7.87 1.43 -32.91
N GLU A 167 7.16 0.28 -32.86
CA GLU A 167 7.42 -0.87 -33.74
C GLU A 167 6.60 -0.85 -35.05
N ASP A 168 5.44 -0.18 -35.07
CA ASP A 168 4.58 -0.13 -36.27
C ASP A 168 5.03 0.88 -37.34
N ASN A 169 6.05 1.70 -37.07
CA ASN A 169 6.55 2.71 -38.03
C ASN A 169 7.70 2.23 -38.94
N HIS A 170 8.07 0.95 -38.93
CA HIS A 170 9.16 0.43 -39.79
C HIS A 170 8.72 -0.50 -40.94
N VAL A 171 7.43 -0.77 -41.12
CA VAL A 171 6.93 -1.63 -42.21
C VAL A 171 6.05 -0.84 -43.18
N SER A 172 6.64 0.09 -43.95
CA SER A 172 6.10 0.55 -45.23
C SER A 172 7.11 1.45 -45.96
N LYS A 173 8.19 0.86 -46.46
CA LYS A 173 8.91 1.36 -47.65
C LYS A 173 9.50 0.18 -48.42
N VAL A 174 8.68 -0.42 -49.28
CA VAL A 174 9.09 -1.01 -50.56
C VAL A 174 8.03 -0.67 -51.59
#